data_AF-A0A540L8K0-F1
#
_entry.id   AF-A0A540L8K0-F1
#
_cell.length_a   1.000
_cell.length_b   1.000
_cell.length_c   1.000
_cell.angle_alpha   90.00
_cell.angle_beta   90.00
_cell.angle_gamma   90.00
#
_symmetry.space_group_name_H-M   'P 1'
#
loop_
_entity.id
_entity.type
_entity.pdbx_description
1 polymer ?
#
loop_
_entity_poly.entity_id
_entity_poly.type
_entity_poly.pdbx_seq_one_letter_code
_entity_poly.pdbx_strand_id
1 'polypeptide(L)'
;MLNILPTFHGLSSDDPNMHIAEFLMGCKNILVRGFSAESIKLRLFPYTLKDQARRWLLTLPSGSISTWAQLSENFLNKYYPASKTLDMRTQILSFAQKPNKEFHEAWERFKELIRKCPHSGINTTDQMHIFFRGLNMTTKTLVNASCEGSYKDKNAQEACLLFEKMAADTQQWAVEQPQSRSVFEMSNSSSYVTAQIEKWRKGLTQNLTCYYREYQVHRLLYSSPYKLPVAFAT
;
A
#
# COMPACT_ATOMS: atom_id res chain seq x y z
N MET A 1 -3.38 -26.16 17.21
CA MET A 1 -3.50 -24.72 17.56
C MET A 1 -2.56 -23.78 16.78
N LEU A 2 -1.65 -24.24 15.91
CA LEU A 2 -0.71 -23.36 15.16
C LEU A 2 -1.15 -23.00 13.71
N ASN A 3 -2.34 -23.39 13.27
CA ASN A 3 -2.79 -23.23 11.87
C ASN A 3 -3.28 -21.81 11.49
N ILE A 4 -3.05 -20.81 12.36
CA ILE A 4 -3.51 -19.43 12.15
C ILE A 4 -2.36 -18.51 11.69
N LEU A 5 -1.11 -18.88 11.97
CA LEU A 5 0.03 -18.04 11.62
C LEU A 5 0.53 -18.34 10.20
N PRO A 6 0.96 -17.32 9.44
CA PRO A 6 1.49 -17.52 8.10
C PRO A 6 2.78 -18.35 8.13
N THR A 7 3.15 -18.90 6.96
CA THR A 7 4.38 -19.67 6.80
C THR A 7 5.28 -19.05 5.75
N PHE A 8 6.58 -18.95 6.06
CA PHE A 8 7.59 -18.40 5.16
C PHE A 8 8.73 -19.38 4.98
N HIS A 9 9.03 -19.76 3.74
CA HIS A 9 10.00 -20.81 3.42
C HIS A 9 11.37 -20.24 3.08
N GLY A 10 11.42 -18.97 2.65
CA GLY A 10 12.62 -18.27 2.21
C GLY A 10 12.88 -18.41 0.71
N LEU A 11 11.83 -18.65 -0.08
CA LEU A 11 11.92 -18.79 -1.53
C LEU A 11 11.99 -17.42 -2.23
N SER A 12 12.44 -17.40 -3.49
CA SER A 12 12.49 -16.16 -4.29
C SER A 12 11.11 -15.56 -4.58
N SER A 13 10.07 -16.40 -4.57
CA SER A 13 8.65 -16.03 -4.72
C SER A 13 8.01 -15.52 -3.43
N ASP A 14 8.62 -15.77 -2.27
CA ASP A 14 8.04 -15.33 -1.00
C ASP A 14 8.18 -13.81 -0.86
N ASP A 15 7.17 -13.15 -0.26
CA ASP A 15 7.18 -11.72 0.05
C ASP A 15 7.45 -11.51 1.56
N PRO A 16 8.67 -11.10 1.95
CA PRO A 16 9.04 -10.90 3.36
C PRO A 16 8.20 -9.82 4.05
N ASN A 17 7.80 -8.77 3.32
CA ASN A 17 7.00 -7.68 3.88
C ASN A 17 5.57 -8.15 4.13
N MET A 18 4.99 -8.91 3.18
CA MET A 18 3.68 -9.50 3.37
C MET A 18 3.65 -10.47 4.55
N HIS A 19 4.67 -11.32 4.68
CA HIS A 19 4.77 -12.26 5.79
C HIS A 19 4.77 -11.57 7.16
N ILE A 20 5.53 -10.48 7.32
CA ILE A 20 5.53 -9.68 8.54
C ILE A 20 4.14 -9.09 8.81
N ALA A 21 3.47 -8.55 7.78
CA ALA A 21 2.16 -7.95 7.92
C ALA A 21 1.11 -8.99 8.37
N GLU A 22 1.05 -10.14 7.70
CA GLU A 22 0.16 -11.25 8.06
C GLU A 22 0.44 -11.78 9.47
N PHE A 23 1.71 -11.91 9.84
CA PHE A 23 2.10 -12.33 11.19
C PHE A 23 1.60 -11.35 12.26
N LEU A 24 1.81 -10.04 12.04
CA LEU A 24 1.38 -9.02 12.98
C LEU A 24 -0.15 -8.92 13.08
N MET A 25 -0.86 -9.11 11.97
CA MET A 25 -2.32 -9.24 11.99
C MET A 25 -2.77 -10.45 12.82
N GLY A 26 -2.13 -11.61 12.64
CA GLY A 26 -2.39 -12.80 13.44
C GLY A 26 -2.10 -12.60 14.93
N CYS A 27 -1.09 -11.80 15.26
CA CYS A 27 -0.72 -11.50 16.65
C CYS A 27 -1.60 -10.44 17.33
N LYS A 28 -2.35 -9.64 16.57
CA LYS A 28 -3.05 -8.44 17.07
C LYS A 28 -3.96 -8.71 18.27
N ASN A 29 -4.62 -9.86 18.30
CA ASN A 29 -5.56 -10.22 19.35
C ASN A 29 -5.00 -11.28 20.32
N ILE A 30 -3.73 -11.66 20.19
CA ILE A 30 -3.12 -12.67 21.06
C ILE A 30 -2.72 -11.98 22.37
N LEU A 31 -3.40 -12.35 23.45
CA LEU A 31 -3.11 -11.90 24.81
C LEU A 31 -2.76 -13.10 25.67
N VAL A 32 -1.54 -13.11 26.22
CA VAL A 32 -1.07 -14.14 27.15
C VAL A 32 -0.71 -13.46 28.45
N ARG A 33 -1.35 -13.85 29.55
CA ARG A 33 -1.07 -13.27 30.88
C ARG A 33 0.42 -13.41 31.22
N GLY A 34 1.02 -12.31 31.67
CA GLY A 34 2.44 -12.27 32.04
C GLY A 34 3.44 -12.08 30.89
N PHE A 35 2.98 -11.95 29.64
CA PHE A 35 3.83 -11.67 28.49
C PHE A 35 3.47 -10.34 27.85
N SER A 36 4.48 -9.53 27.49
CA SER A 36 4.28 -8.34 26.67
C SER A 36 3.99 -8.72 25.22
N ALA A 37 3.37 -7.82 24.47
CA ALA A 37 3.13 -8.02 23.04
C ALA A 37 4.42 -8.27 22.25
N GLU A 38 5.54 -7.66 22.64
CA GLU A 38 6.86 -7.91 22.05
C GLU A 38 7.36 -9.33 22.34
N SER A 39 7.28 -9.79 23.59
CA SER A 39 7.70 -11.14 23.96
C SER A 39 6.89 -12.22 23.26
N ILE A 40 5.59 -11.97 23.04
CA ILE A 40 4.72 -12.85 22.26
C ILE A 40 5.21 -12.91 20.80
N LYS A 41 5.45 -11.77 20.15
CA LYS A 41 5.95 -11.72 18.77
C LYS A 41 7.27 -12.47 18.61
N LEU A 42 8.24 -12.20 19.48
CA LEU A 42 9.56 -12.84 19.46
C LEU A 42 9.47 -14.35 19.63
N ARG A 43 8.55 -14.83 20.47
CA ARG A 43 8.37 -16.26 20.72
C ARG A 43 7.60 -16.96 19.60
N LEU A 44 6.66 -16.29 18.95
CA LEU A 44 5.82 -16.88 17.90
C LEU A 44 6.44 -16.84 16.51
N PHE A 45 7.18 -15.78 16.16
CA PHE A 45 7.73 -15.62 14.81
C PHE A 45 8.60 -16.79 14.34
N PRO A 46 9.48 -17.41 15.17
CA PRO A 46 10.27 -18.57 14.74
C PRO A 46 9.44 -19.75 14.24
N TYR A 47 8.21 -19.91 14.72
CA TYR A 47 7.32 -21.00 14.30
C TYR A 47 6.72 -20.78 12.89
N THR A 48 6.74 -19.54 12.42
CA THR A 48 6.29 -19.15 11.08
C THR A 48 7.33 -19.46 10.00
N LEU A 49 8.60 -19.62 10.38
CA LEU A 49 9.67 -19.88 9.43
C LEU A 49 9.83 -21.38 9.17
N LYS A 50 9.98 -21.75 7.89
CA LYS A 50 10.22 -23.11 7.40
C LYS A 50 11.52 -23.16 6.60
N ASP A 51 12.00 -24.37 6.33
CA ASP A 51 13.12 -24.67 5.43
C ASP A 51 14.33 -23.72 5.54
N GLN A 52 14.59 -22.93 4.50
CA GLN A 52 15.73 -22.02 4.42
C GLN A 52 15.61 -20.89 5.44
N ALA A 53 14.40 -20.35 5.62
CA ALA A 53 14.11 -19.32 6.60
C ALA A 53 14.38 -19.79 8.03
N ARG A 54 13.94 -21.00 8.36
CA ARG A 54 14.18 -21.59 9.69
C ARG A 54 15.67 -21.85 9.93
N ARG A 55 16.36 -22.40 8.93
CA ARG A 55 17.81 -22.64 9.00
C ARG A 55 18.58 -21.34 9.24
N TRP A 56 18.26 -20.27 8.50
CA TRP A 56 18.88 -18.97 8.70
C TRP A 56 18.71 -18.46 10.14
N LEU A 57 17.51 -18.52 10.71
CA LEU A 57 17.28 -18.04 12.08
C LEU A 57 18.18 -18.77 13.09
N LEU A 58 18.40 -20.07 12.91
CA LEU A 58 19.26 -20.89 13.76
C LEU A 58 20.77 -20.59 13.59
N THR A 59 21.18 -19.92 12.51
CA THR A 59 22.59 -19.50 12.31
C THR A 59 22.95 -18.24 13.08
N LEU A 60 21.96 -17.49 13.60
CA LEU A 60 22.22 -16.25 14.32
C LEU A 60 22.82 -16.54 15.70
N PRO A 61 23.79 -15.75 16.16
CA PRO A 61 24.37 -15.93 17.50
C PRO A 61 23.31 -15.84 18.60
N SER A 62 23.42 -16.69 19.62
CA SER A 62 22.55 -16.64 20.79
C SER A 62 22.57 -15.26 21.44
N GLY A 63 21.41 -14.69 21.74
CA GLY A 63 21.29 -13.37 22.36
C GLY A 63 21.51 -12.18 21.42
N SER A 64 21.77 -12.40 20.12
CA SER A 64 21.92 -11.33 19.13
C SER A 64 20.62 -10.57 18.84
N ILE A 65 19.46 -11.19 19.13
CA ILE A 65 18.14 -10.60 18.97
C ILE A 65 17.44 -10.59 20.32
N SER A 66 17.11 -9.40 20.83
CA SER A 66 16.37 -9.22 22.08
C SER A 66 15.07 -8.45 21.92
N THR A 67 14.85 -7.79 20.77
CA THR A 67 13.65 -6.99 20.47
C THR A 67 13.02 -7.39 19.15
N TRP A 68 11.71 -7.15 19.00
CA TRP A 68 11.02 -7.41 17.73
C TRP A 68 11.66 -6.60 16.59
N ALA A 69 12.02 -5.35 16.87
CA ALA A 69 12.67 -4.44 15.92
C ALA A 69 13.94 -5.05 15.31
N GLN A 70 14.84 -5.59 16.15
CA GLN A 70 16.05 -6.26 15.69
C GLN A 70 15.74 -7.51 14.87
N LEU A 71 14.76 -8.31 15.29
CA LEU A 71 14.38 -9.53 14.59
C LEU A 71 13.85 -9.20 13.19
N SER A 72 12.91 -8.26 13.09
CA SER A 72 12.30 -7.86 11.82
C SER A 72 13.33 -7.24 10.88
N GLU A 73 14.27 -6.46 11.41
CA GLU A 73 15.35 -5.86 10.62
C GLU A 73 16.30 -6.92 10.06
N ASN A 74 16.76 -7.86 10.88
CA ASN A 74 17.62 -8.96 10.42
C ASN A 74 16.93 -9.82 9.37
N PHE A 75 15.64 -10.11 9.56
CA PHE A 75 14.83 -10.87 8.60
C PHE A 75 14.71 -10.14 7.26
N LEU A 76 14.36 -8.85 7.27
CA LEU A 76 14.26 -8.05 6.06
C LEU A 76 15.61 -7.88 5.37
N ASN A 77 16.70 -7.65 6.11
CA ASN A 77 18.04 -7.56 5.53
C ASN A 77 18.47 -8.86 4.84
N LYS A 78 18.05 -10.02 5.37
CA LYS A 78 18.34 -11.32 4.77
C LYS A 78 17.52 -11.61 3.51
N TYR A 79 16.22 -11.37 3.55
CA TYR A 79 15.28 -11.83 2.51
C TYR A 79 14.80 -10.73 1.56
N TYR A 80 15.04 -9.46 1.90
CA TYR A 80 14.71 -8.29 1.10
C TYR A 80 15.94 -7.37 0.93
N PRO A 81 16.91 -7.77 0.09
CA PRO A 81 18.18 -7.04 -0.05
C PRO A 81 17.98 -5.60 -0.52
N ALA A 82 18.94 -4.73 -0.15
CA ALA A 82 18.90 -3.31 -0.49
C ALA A 82 18.79 -3.02 -2.00
N SER A 83 19.33 -3.90 -2.85
CA SER A 83 19.17 -3.81 -4.32
C SER A 83 17.70 -3.91 -4.75
N LYS A 84 16.91 -4.83 -4.18
CA LYS A 84 15.47 -4.91 -4.44
C LYS A 84 14.73 -3.65 -3.98
N THR A 85 15.13 -3.09 -2.85
CA THR A 85 14.60 -1.80 -2.36
C THR A 85 14.89 -0.67 -3.34
N LEU A 86 16.13 -0.59 -3.84
CA LEU A 86 16.54 0.43 -4.79
C LEU A 86 15.82 0.29 -6.14
N ASP A 87 15.70 -0.94 -6.65
CA ASP A 87 14.99 -1.24 -7.90
C ASP A 87 13.51 -0.88 -7.78
N MET A 88 12.86 -1.23 -6.66
CA MET A 88 11.45 -0.89 -6.44
C MET A 88 11.26 0.62 -6.26
N ARG A 89 12.16 1.30 -5.53
CA ARG A 89 12.14 2.76 -5.39
C ARG A 89 12.29 3.43 -6.76
N THR A 90 13.17 2.93 -7.62
CA THR A 90 13.35 3.42 -8.99
C THR A 90 12.07 3.22 -9.81
N GLN A 91 11.42 2.06 -9.70
CA GLN A 91 10.13 1.80 -10.38
C GLN A 91 9.00 2.72 -9.90
N ILE A 92 8.95 3.03 -8.60
CA ILE A 92 7.99 3.99 -8.05
C ILE A 92 8.27 5.39 -8.62
N LEU A 93 9.51 5.88 -8.52
CA LEU A 93 9.88 7.24 -8.97
C LEU A 93 9.75 7.45 -10.48
N SER A 94 9.95 6.38 -11.26
CA SER A 94 9.80 6.37 -12.72
C SER A 94 8.43 5.88 -13.18
N PHE A 95 7.44 5.82 -12.28
CA PHE A 95 6.10 5.36 -12.63
C PHE A 95 5.54 6.16 -13.82
N ALA A 96 5.07 5.43 -14.82
CA ALA A 96 4.40 5.98 -15.98
C ALA A 96 3.19 5.10 -16.34
N GLN A 97 2.04 5.72 -16.59
CA GLN A 97 0.85 5.05 -17.10
C GLN A 97 1.19 4.39 -18.45
N LYS A 98 0.89 3.09 -18.55
CA LYS A 98 1.15 2.34 -19.79
C LYS A 98 0.18 2.81 -20.89
N PRO A 99 0.56 2.70 -22.19
CA PRO A 99 -0.35 2.96 -23.29
C PRO A 99 -1.60 2.08 -23.18
N ASN A 100 -2.76 2.64 -23.54
CA ASN A 100 -4.06 1.95 -23.54
C ASN A 100 -4.48 1.37 -22.17
N LYS A 101 -3.90 1.85 -21.07
CA LYS A 101 -4.33 1.51 -19.71
C LYS A 101 -5.17 2.63 -19.12
N GLU A 102 -6.32 2.25 -18.59
CA GLU A 102 -7.27 3.18 -17.97
C GLU A 102 -6.75 3.68 -16.62
N PHE A 103 -7.36 4.76 -16.11
CA PHE A 103 -6.93 5.38 -14.85
C PHE A 103 -6.92 4.39 -13.68
N HIS A 104 -7.97 3.57 -13.53
CA HIS A 104 -8.09 2.61 -12.43
C HIS A 104 -6.97 1.55 -12.46
N GLU A 105 -6.62 1.03 -13.64
CA GLU A 105 -5.52 0.07 -13.79
C GLU A 105 -4.17 0.69 -13.43
N ALA A 106 -3.97 1.97 -13.80
CA ALA A 106 -2.76 2.69 -13.44
C ALA A 106 -2.68 2.91 -11.92
N TRP A 107 -3.79 3.30 -11.29
CA TRP A 107 -3.86 3.54 -9.85
C TRP A 107 -3.62 2.27 -9.04
N GLU A 108 -4.28 1.15 -9.39
CA GLU A 108 -4.06 -0.14 -8.73
C GLU A 108 -2.61 -0.61 -8.84
N ARG A 109 -2.00 -0.48 -10.02
CA ARG A 109 -0.58 -0.83 -10.20
C ARG A 109 0.34 0.06 -9.35
N PHE A 110 0.03 1.35 -9.24
CA PHE A 110 0.81 2.25 -8.39
C PHE A 110 0.71 1.85 -6.92
N LYS A 111 -0.50 1.56 -6.42
CA LYS A 111 -0.72 1.06 -5.05
C LYS A 111 0.04 -0.23 -4.79
N GLU A 112 0.06 -1.15 -5.74
CA GLU A 112 0.82 -2.40 -5.62
C GLU A 112 2.33 -2.15 -5.47
N LEU A 113 2.90 -1.20 -6.23
CA LEU A 113 4.31 -0.83 -6.12
C LEU A 113 4.64 -0.25 -4.73
N ILE A 114 3.78 0.64 -4.21
CA ILE A 114 3.94 1.18 -2.85
C ILE A 114 3.85 0.07 -1.80
N ARG A 115 2.90 -0.86 -1.93
CA ARG A 115 2.72 -1.99 -1.01
C ARG A 115 3.94 -2.91 -0.97
N LYS A 116 4.63 -3.10 -2.11
CA LYS A 116 5.84 -3.95 -2.20
C LYS A 116 7.08 -3.30 -1.59
N CYS A 117 7.15 -1.98 -1.52
CA CYS A 117 8.27 -1.26 -0.91
C CYS A 117 7.80 -0.14 0.03
N PRO A 118 7.20 -0.51 1.17
CA PRO A 118 6.70 0.45 2.16
C PRO A 118 7.85 1.25 2.81
N HIS A 119 9.04 0.66 2.91
CA HIS A 119 10.29 1.28 3.36
C HIS A 119 10.99 2.10 2.26
N SER A 120 10.29 2.42 1.16
CA SER A 120 10.83 3.27 0.10
C SER A 120 11.22 4.66 0.60
N GLY A 121 10.72 5.13 1.75
CA GLY A 121 11.02 6.46 2.30
C GLY A 121 10.35 7.60 1.52
N ILE A 122 9.39 7.29 0.66
CA ILE A 122 8.61 8.25 -0.12
C ILE A 122 7.38 8.62 0.70
N ASN A 123 7.26 9.89 1.08
CA ASN A 123 6.11 10.36 1.86
C ASN A 123 4.83 10.40 1.01
N THR A 124 3.66 10.45 1.66
CA THR A 124 2.36 10.40 0.99
C THR A 124 2.16 11.51 -0.03
N THR A 125 2.67 12.72 0.24
CA THR A 125 2.60 13.85 -0.70
C THR A 125 3.37 13.56 -1.99
N ASP A 126 4.61 13.08 -1.86
CA ASP A 126 5.43 12.69 -2.99
C ASP A 126 4.81 11.53 -3.76
N GLN A 127 4.20 10.55 -3.08
CA GLN A 127 3.48 9.45 -3.75
C GLN A 127 2.39 9.98 -4.68
N MET A 128 1.57 10.94 -4.21
CA MET A 128 0.50 11.50 -5.04
C MET A 128 1.07 12.27 -6.24
N HIS A 129 2.13 13.07 -6.03
CA HIS A 129 2.79 13.81 -7.10
C HIS A 129 3.46 12.89 -8.13
N ILE A 130 4.11 11.82 -7.69
CA ILE A 130 4.72 10.81 -8.56
C ILE A 130 3.65 10.16 -9.42
N PHE A 131 2.55 9.72 -8.83
CA PHE A 131 1.44 9.13 -9.56
C PHE A 131 0.90 10.10 -10.62
N PHE A 132 0.54 11.32 -10.22
CA PHE A 132 0.02 12.35 -11.13
C PHE A 132 1.00 12.65 -12.26
N ARG A 133 2.30 12.78 -11.97
CA ARG A 133 3.35 13.04 -12.98
C ARG A 133 3.43 11.89 -13.99
N GLY A 134 3.26 10.66 -13.55
CA GLY A 134 3.30 9.46 -14.38
C GLY A 134 2.09 9.28 -15.30
N LEU A 135 1.00 10.00 -15.09
CA LEU A 135 -0.19 9.92 -15.95
C LEU A 135 0.06 10.49 -17.35
N ASN A 136 -0.64 9.95 -18.35
CA ASN A 136 -0.66 10.51 -19.70
C ASN A 136 -1.44 11.84 -19.74
N MET A 137 -1.30 12.60 -20.82
CA MET A 137 -1.87 13.96 -20.88
C MET A 137 -3.40 13.95 -20.80
N THR A 138 -4.08 13.05 -21.51
CA THR A 138 -5.54 12.91 -21.49
C THR A 138 -6.05 12.65 -20.07
N THR A 139 -5.39 11.75 -19.35
CA THR A 139 -5.75 11.38 -17.99
C THR A 139 -5.49 12.52 -17.00
N LYS A 140 -4.41 13.29 -17.18
CA LYS A 140 -4.15 14.50 -16.38
C LYS A 140 -5.25 15.55 -16.55
N THR A 141 -5.73 15.75 -17.78
CA THR A 141 -6.85 16.66 -18.04
C THR A 141 -8.12 16.20 -17.34
N LEU A 142 -8.42 14.89 -17.36
CA LEU A 142 -9.55 14.33 -16.64
C LEU A 142 -9.44 14.54 -15.12
N VAL A 143 -8.25 14.34 -14.54
CA VAL A 143 -8.00 14.59 -13.11
C VAL A 143 -8.26 16.05 -12.76
N ASN A 144 -7.74 16.99 -13.55
CA ASN A 144 -7.97 18.42 -13.30
C ASN A 144 -9.44 18.81 -13.50
N ALA A 145 -10.14 18.25 -14.48
CA ALA A 145 -11.58 18.47 -14.68
C ALA A 145 -12.44 17.92 -13.53
N SER A 146 -11.95 16.89 -12.84
CA SER A 146 -12.60 16.29 -11.67
C SER A 146 -12.32 17.07 -10.38
N CYS A 147 -11.50 18.11 -10.45
CA CYS A 147 -11.22 19.02 -9.35
C CYS A 147 -12.05 20.30 -9.48
N GLU A 148 -12.53 20.82 -8.34
CA GLU A 148 -13.02 22.21 -8.23
C GLU A 148 -11.84 23.22 -8.24
N GLY A 149 -10.88 23.07 -9.16
CA GLY A 149 -9.61 23.80 -9.18
C GLY A 149 -8.46 23.00 -9.80
N SER A 150 -7.21 23.34 -9.47
CA SER A 150 -6.05 22.56 -9.91
C SER A 150 -5.77 21.40 -8.96
N TYR A 151 -5.36 20.24 -9.48
CA TYR A 151 -4.83 19.16 -8.66
C TYR A 151 -3.69 19.63 -7.73
N LYS A 152 -2.88 20.60 -8.19
CA LYS A 152 -1.73 21.11 -7.43
C LYS A 152 -2.09 21.80 -6.12
N ASP A 153 -3.35 22.21 -5.96
CA ASP A 153 -3.83 22.90 -4.77
C ASP A 153 -4.33 21.92 -3.70
N LYS A 154 -4.42 20.62 -4.03
CA LYS A 154 -4.88 19.58 -3.11
C LYS A 154 -3.75 19.10 -2.21
N ASN A 155 -4.07 18.85 -0.95
CA ASN A 155 -3.16 18.13 -0.06
C ASN A 155 -3.12 16.63 -0.39
N ALA A 156 -2.16 15.90 0.19
CA ALA A 156 -1.96 14.48 -0.11
C ALA A 156 -3.19 13.60 0.16
N GLN A 157 -3.97 13.93 1.20
CA GLN A 157 -5.17 13.19 1.56
C GLN A 157 -6.29 13.43 0.53
N GLU A 158 -6.53 14.69 0.16
CA GLU A 158 -7.51 15.06 -0.85
C GLU A 158 -7.18 14.49 -2.23
N ALA A 159 -5.90 14.50 -2.60
CA ALA A 159 -5.39 13.89 -3.82
C ALA A 159 -5.64 12.37 -3.84
N CYS A 160 -5.31 11.68 -2.75
CA CYS A 160 -5.55 10.25 -2.64
C CYS A 160 -7.04 9.90 -2.75
N LEU A 161 -7.90 10.65 -2.07
CA LEU A 161 -9.35 10.46 -2.13
C LEU A 161 -9.91 10.70 -3.53
N LEU A 162 -9.41 11.73 -4.22
CA LEU A 162 -9.76 11.98 -5.62
C LEU A 162 -9.39 10.79 -6.51
N PHE A 163 -8.17 10.25 -6.36
CA PHE A 163 -7.72 9.12 -7.17
C PHE A 163 -8.51 7.85 -6.89
N GLU A 164 -8.80 7.52 -5.63
CA GLU A 164 -9.65 6.37 -5.30
C GLU A 164 -11.04 6.50 -5.93
N LYS A 165 -11.62 7.70 -5.88
CA LYS A 165 -12.91 7.99 -6.51
C LYS A 165 -12.87 7.80 -8.02
N MET A 166 -11.89 8.42 -8.69
CA MET A 166 -11.73 8.31 -10.14
C MET A 166 -11.47 6.87 -10.59
N ALA A 167 -10.75 6.08 -9.79
CA ALA A 167 -10.53 4.67 -10.07
C ALA A 167 -11.85 3.88 -10.00
N ALA A 168 -12.67 4.11 -8.98
CA ALA A 168 -13.99 3.48 -8.85
C ALA A 168 -14.93 3.85 -10.02
N ASP A 169 -14.99 5.13 -10.38
CA ASP A 169 -15.83 5.62 -11.48
C ASP A 169 -15.41 5.02 -12.84
N THR A 170 -14.10 4.96 -13.11
CA THR A 170 -13.57 4.39 -14.36
C THR A 170 -13.79 2.88 -14.45
N GLN A 171 -13.73 2.17 -13.31
CA GLN A 171 -13.99 0.73 -13.26
C GLN A 171 -15.47 0.41 -13.49
N GLN A 172 -16.38 1.24 -12.95
CA GLN A 172 -17.82 1.06 -13.16
C GLN A 172 -18.21 1.29 -14.64
N TRP A 173 -17.66 2.34 -15.26
CA TRP A 173 -17.90 2.63 -16.68
C TRP A 173 -17.39 1.53 -17.62
N ALA A 174 -16.27 0.88 -17.28
CA ALA A 174 -15.72 -0.24 -18.05
C ALA A 174 -16.63 -1.48 -18.05
N VAL A 175 -17.44 -1.66 -17.00
CA VAL A 175 -18.40 -2.78 -16.87
C VAL A 175 -19.71 -2.48 -17.60
N GLU A 176 -20.08 -1.21 -17.75
CA GLU A 176 -21.32 -0.76 -18.37
C GLU A 176 -21.28 -0.65 -19.91
N GLN A 177 -20.16 -1.00 -20.57
CA GLN A 177 -20.08 -1.09 -22.03
C GLN A 177 -20.14 -2.53 -22.56
N PRO A 178 -21.34 -3.10 -22.78
CA PRO A 178 -21.55 -3.97 -23.93
C PRO A 178 -21.66 -3.09 -25.19
N GLN A 179 -20.96 -3.50 -26.25
CA GLN A 179 -20.94 -2.87 -27.58
C GLN A 179 -22.22 -2.10 -27.96
N SER A 180 -22.15 -0.78 -28.06
CA SER A 180 -23.08 -0.01 -28.91
C SER A 180 -22.57 1.41 -29.16
N ARG A 181 -22.25 1.69 -30.43
CA ARG A 181 -22.19 3.06 -30.98
C ARG A 181 -23.62 3.53 -31.24
N SER A 182 -24.11 4.59 -30.58
CA SER A 182 -24.86 5.71 -31.21
C SER A 182 -25.45 6.73 -30.20
N VAL A 183 -25.00 7.99 -30.31
CA VAL A 183 -25.70 9.31 -30.37
C VAL A 183 -27.06 9.57 -29.64
N PHE A 184 -27.04 10.58 -28.73
CA PHE A 184 -28.08 11.55 -28.23
C PHE A 184 -29.30 11.03 -27.43
N GLU A 185 -29.94 11.70 -26.44
CA GLU A 185 -30.23 13.12 -26.11
C GLU A 185 -30.26 13.40 -24.58
N MET A 186 -30.28 14.69 -24.19
CA MET A 186 -30.06 15.22 -22.85
C MET A 186 -31.29 15.95 -22.29
N SER A 187 -31.78 15.63 -21.08
CA SER A 187 -32.40 16.62 -20.17
C SER A 187 -32.59 16.18 -18.71
N ASN A 188 -32.45 17.17 -17.82
CA ASN A 188 -32.78 17.27 -16.39
C ASN A 188 -31.76 16.74 -15.34
N SER A 189 -30.56 17.33 -15.35
CA SER A 189 -29.43 16.98 -14.49
C SER A 189 -29.47 17.54 -13.06
N SER A 190 -30.28 18.55 -12.73
CA SER A 190 -30.04 19.32 -11.50
C SER A 190 -30.51 18.65 -10.20
N SER A 191 -31.71 18.05 -10.15
CA SER A 191 -32.22 17.37 -8.94
C SER A 191 -31.63 15.96 -8.74
N TYR A 192 -31.22 15.31 -9.83
CA TYR A 192 -30.52 14.03 -9.80
C TYR A 192 -29.09 14.18 -9.27
N VAL A 193 -28.38 15.24 -9.68
CA VAL A 193 -27.02 15.54 -9.23
C VAL A 193 -26.98 15.87 -7.74
N THR A 194 -27.97 16.58 -7.19
CA THR A 194 -28.00 16.91 -5.74
C THR A 194 -28.28 15.69 -4.87
N ALA A 195 -29.23 14.83 -5.25
CA ALA A 195 -29.48 13.56 -4.58
C ALA A 195 -28.29 12.59 -4.70
N GLN A 196 -27.57 12.63 -5.82
CA GLN A 196 -26.29 11.95 -5.99
C GLN A 196 -25.25 12.52 -5.00
N ILE A 197 -25.03 13.83 -4.94
CA ILE A 197 -24.05 14.44 -4.01
C ILE A 197 -24.27 13.99 -2.56
N GLU A 198 -25.52 13.89 -2.07
CA GLU A 198 -25.79 13.38 -0.71
C GLU A 198 -25.52 11.88 -0.55
N LYS A 199 -25.84 11.07 -1.56
CA LYS A 199 -25.46 9.65 -1.61
C LYS A 199 -23.93 9.48 -1.62
N TRP A 200 -23.22 10.39 -2.29
CA TRP A 200 -21.76 10.41 -2.42
C TRP A 200 -21.10 10.86 -1.11
N ARG A 201 -21.72 11.79 -0.37
CA ARG A 201 -21.30 12.21 0.98
C ARG A 201 -21.37 11.07 2.00
N LYS A 202 -22.41 10.23 1.92
CA LYS A 202 -22.54 9.04 2.78
C LYS A 202 -21.50 7.96 2.43
N GLY A 203 -21.22 7.74 1.14
CA GLY A 203 -20.18 6.81 0.69
C GLY A 203 -18.76 7.24 1.07
N LEU A 204 -18.48 8.55 1.04
CA LEU A 204 -17.22 9.14 1.49
C LEU A 204 -16.88 8.74 2.94
N THR A 205 -17.86 8.69 3.85
CA THR A 205 -17.61 8.37 5.28
C THR A 205 -17.18 6.91 5.49
N GLN A 206 -17.61 5.99 4.61
CA GLN A 206 -17.40 4.55 4.76
C GLN A 206 -16.12 4.07 4.07
N ASN A 207 -15.75 4.64 2.93
CA ASN A 207 -14.46 4.35 2.27
C ASN A 207 -13.26 4.98 2.98
N LEU A 208 -13.47 6.12 3.65
CA LEU A 208 -12.50 6.69 4.59
C LEU A 208 -12.13 5.66 5.68
N THR A 209 -13.07 4.84 6.16
CA THR A 209 -12.77 3.90 7.25
C THR A 209 -11.89 2.72 6.81
N CYS A 210 -11.92 2.33 5.53
CA CYS A 210 -11.13 1.22 5.00
C CYS A 210 -9.69 1.62 4.69
N TYR A 211 -9.48 2.71 3.93
CA TYR A 211 -8.13 3.20 3.62
C TYR A 211 -7.39 3.64 4.90
N TYR A 212 -8.06 4.32 5.84
CA TYR A 212 -7.43 4.66 7.11
C TYR A 212 -7.14 3.44 7.98
N ARG A 213 -7.92 2.35 7.92
CA ARG A 213 -7.59 1.10 8.64
C ARG A 213 -6.33 0.44 8.10
N GLU A 214 -6.20 0.34 6.78
CA GLU A 214 -5.00 -0.22 6.13
C GLU A 214 -3.78 0.69 6.34
N TYR A 215 -3.97 2.01 6.25
CA TYR A 215 -2.94 3.00 6.54
C TYR A 215 -2.55 3.04 8.03
N GLN A 216 -3.48 2.77 8.96
CA GLN A 216 -3.18 2.63 10.40
C GLN A 216 -2.35 1.36 10.66
N VAL A 217 -2.62 0.25 9.94
CA VAL A 217 -1.75 -0.94 9.99
C VAL A 217 -0.36 -0.62 9.45
N HIS A 218 -0.26 0.11 8.33
CA HIS A 218 1.01 0.60 7.77
C HIS A 218 1.75 1.55 8.74
N ARG A 219 1.06 2.46 9.42
CA ARG A 219 1.63 3.33 10.45
C ARG A 219 2.08 2.56 11.68
N LEU A 220 1.38 1.50 12.08
CA LEU A 220 1.78 0.60 13.18
C LEU A 220 3.03 -0.24 12.81
N LEU A 221 3.25 -0.53 11.52
CA LEU A 221 4.47 -1.19 11.02
C LEU A 221 5.71 -0.27 11.10
N TYR A 222 5.54 1.04 10.90
CA TYR A 222 6.67 1.97 10.69
C TYR A 222 6.70 3.19 11.62
N SER A 223 5.98 3.18 12.75
CA SER A 223 6.19 4.13 13.86
C SER A 223 7.47 3.82 14.67
N SER A 224 8.21 2.77 14.28
CA SER A 224 9.56 2.46 14.77
C SER A 224 10.61 3.27 13.99
N PRO A 225 11.66 3.82 14.62
CA PRO A 225 12.51 4.88 14.08
C PRO A 225 13.52 4.37 13.06
N TYR A 226 13.07 3.79 11.94
CA TYR A 226 13.96 3.40 10.85
C TYR A 226 14.21 4.60 9.94
N LYS A 227 15.03 5.53 10.42
CA LYS A 227 15.85 6.35 9.54
C LYS A 227 17.03 5.47 9.12
N LEU A 228 17.00 4.92 7.91
CA LEU A 228 18.25 4.45 7.30
C LEU A 228 19.24 5.63 7.36
N PRO A 229 20.49 5.43 7.83
CA PRO A 229 21.48 6.47 7.74
C PRO A 229 21.63 6.83 6.27
N VAL A 230 21.35 8.09 5.93
CA VAL A 230 21.77 8.65 4.65
C VAL A 230 23.29 8.72 4.72
N ALA A 231 23.96 7.65 4.28
CA ALA A 231 25.37 7.70 3.99
C ALA A 231 25.51 8.55 2.71
N PHE A 232 25.68 9.86 2.92
CA PHE A 232 26.26 10.72 1.90
C PHE A 232 27.70 10.26 1.69
N ALA A 233 28.00 9.72 0.51
CA ALA A 233 29.35 9.61 0.00
C ALA A 233 29.59 10.82 -0.91
N THR A 234 30.38 11.75 -0.37
CA THR A 234 31.23 12.78 -1.00
C THR A 234 30.91 13.28 -2.40
#